data_AF-A0A2T5H3J4-F1
#
_entry.id   AF-A0A2T5H3J4-F1
#
_cell.length_a   1.000
_cell.length_b   1.000
_cell.length_c   1.000
_cell.angle_alpha   90.00
_cell.angle_beta   90.00
_cell.angle_gamma   90.00
#
_symmetry.space_group_name_H-M   'P 1'
#
loop_
_entity.id
_entity.type
_entity.pdbx_description
1 polymer ?
#
loop_
_entity_poly.entity_id
_entity_poly.type
_entity_poly.pdbx_seq_one_letter_code
_entity_poly.pdbx_strand_id
1 'polypeptide(L)'
;MPIRTAEDETLIEDAILDLLATRREIYPSHMVGELRRLDPGLPLELTHDVLERLFAERRVARLWHRYILPRDVDAVRAKWLAMIERQAKRIDADPFDAAMSRDARDLVTRWDGWRVKGCDAVALPATDR
;
A
#
# COMPACT_ATOMS: atom_id res chain seq x y z
N MET A 1 12.48 1.93 -29.07
CA MET A 1 11.97 1.32 -27.83
C MET A 1 11.33 -0.01 -28.21
N PRO A 2 11.55 -1.11 -27.46
CA PRO A 2 10.86 -2.36 -27.74
C PRO A 2 9.34 -2.13 -27.72
N ILE A 3 8.63 -2.81 -28.62
CA ILE A 3 7.18 -2.71 -28.74
C ILE A 3 6.57 -3.41 -27.52
N ARG A 4 5.88 -2.67 -26.67
CA ARG A 4 5.14 -3.21 -25.52
C ARG A 4 3.99 -4.06 -26.05
N THR A 5 3.94 -5.34 -25.71
CA THR A 5 2.84 -6.21 -26.13
C THR A 5 1.78 -6.32 -25.03
N ALA A 6 0.53 -6.59 -25.40
CA ALA A 6 -0.54 -6.87 -24.43
C ALA A 6 -0.23 -8.10 -23.56
N GLU A 7 0.56 -9.03 -24.10
CA GLU A 7 1.06 -10.20 -23.38
C GLU A 7 2.03 -9.80 -22.26
N ASP A 8 2.98 -8.91 -22.55
CA ASP A 8 3.91 -8.36 -21.56
C ASP A 8 3.19 -7.65 -20.41
N GLU A 9 2.16 -6.86 -20.73
CA GLU A 9 1.34 -6.16 -19.72
C GLU A 9 0.54 -7.14 -18.84
N THR A 10 0.07 -8.25 -19.42
CA THR A 10 -0.66 -9.28 -18.68
C THR A 10 0.27 -10.05 -17.75
N LEU A 11 1.46 -10.43 -18.23
CA LEU A 11 2.46 -11.16 -17.44
C LEU A 11 2.89 -10.37 -16.20
N ILE A 12 3.20 -9.08 -16.35
CA ILE A 12 3.60 -8.26 -15.21
C ILE A 12 2.42 -7.97 -14.27
N GLU A 13 1.19 -7.82 -14.81
CA GLU A 13 -0.03 -7.66 -14.01
C GLU A 13 -0.23 -8.86 -13.08
N ASP A 14 -0.21 -10.08 -13.62
CA ASP A 14 -0.39 -11.31 -12.86
C ASP A 14 0.71 -11.45 -11.79
N ALA A 15 1.96 -11.20 -12.17
CA ALA A 15 3.09 -11.26 -11.23
C ALA A 15 2.97 -10.24 -10.08
N ILE A 16 2.47 -9.02 -10.34
CA ILE A 16 2.20 -8.01 -9.30
C ILE A 16 1.11 -8.50 -8.35
N LEU A 17 0.01 -9.03 -8.88
CA LEU A 17 -1.12 -9.48 -8.08
C LEU A 17 -0.77 -10.71 -7.23
N ASP A 18 -0.01 -11.65 -7.77
CA ASP A 18 0.51 -12.81 -7.03
C ASP A 18 1.49 -12.39 -5.92
N LEU A 19 2.36 -11.43 -6.22
CA LEU A 19 3.25 -10.86 -5.21
C LEU A 19 2.47 -10.18 -4.08
N LEU A 20 1.42 -9.44 -4.38
CA LEU A 20 0.56 -8.81 -3.36
C LEU A 20 -0.30 -9.82 -2.60
N ALA A 21 -0.68 -10.94 -3.23
CA ALA A 21 -1.39 -12.02 -2.57
C ALA A 21 -0.51 -12.75 -1.52
N THR A 22 0.80 -12.82 -1.77
CA THR A 22 1.77 -13.41 -0.83
C THR A 22 2.33 -12.40 0.17
N ARG A 23 2.48 -11.13 -0.24
CA ARG A 23 2.91 -10.01 0.61
C ARG A 23 1.81 -8.96 0.74
N ARG A 24 1.16 -8.95 1.91
CA ARG A 24 0.05 -8.05 2.24
C ARG A 24 0.31 -6.56 1.99
N GLU A 25 1.56 -6.10 2.04
CA GLU A 25 1.92 -4.72 1.69
C GLU A 25 3.34 -4.67 1.14
N ILE A 26 3.59 -3.84 0.11
CA ILE A 26 4.93 -3.72 -0.48
C ILE A 26 5.23 -2.31 -1.00
N TYR A 27 6.48 -1.85 -0.81
CA TYR A 27 6.98 -0.63 -1.42
C TYR A 27 7.34 -0.84 -2.90
N PRO A 28 7.22 0.17 -3.77
CA PRO A 28 7.42 -0.01 -5.20
C PRO A 28 8.89 -0.32 -5.52
N SER A 29 9.81 0.28 -4.76
CA SER A 29 11.25 -0.01 -4.81
C SER A 29 11.57 -1.47 -4.46
N HIS A 30 10.80 -2.09 -3.57
CA HIS A 30 10.97 -3.50 -3.22
C HIS A 30 10.25 -4.42 -4.22
N MET A 31 9.12 -3.98 -4.77
CA MET A 31 8.34 -4.74 -5.75
C MET A 31 9.20 -5.14 -6.96
N VAL A 32 9.91 -4.20 -7.59
CA VAL A 32 10.78 -4.52 -8.74
C VAL A 32 11.85 -5.56 -8.39
N GLY A 33 12.42 -5.49 -7.18
CA GLY A 33 13.41 -6.45 -6.69
C GLY A 33 12.85 -7.84 -6.42
N GLU A 34 11.61 -7.93 -5.91
CA GLU A 34 10.91 -9.21 -5.72
C GLU A 34 10.51 -9.83 -7.08
N LEU A 35 9.92 -9.04 -7.98
CA LEU A 35 9.50 -9.49 -9.31
C LEU A 35 10.69 -10.02 -10.11
N ARG A 36 11.83 -9.30 -10.11
CA ARG A 36 13.07 -9.78 -10.75
C ARG A 36 13.57 -11.12 -10.20
N ARG A 37 13.35 -11.39 -8.90
CA ARG A 37 13.76 -12.64 -8.26
C ARG A 37 12.80 -13.79 -8.54
N LEU A 38 11.51 -13.48 -8.73
CA LEU A 38 10.50 -14.47 -9.11
C LEU A 38 10.73 -14.95 -10.53
N ASP A 39 10.92 -14.01 -11.46
CA ASP A 39 11.21 -14.32 -12.86
C ASP A 39 12.06 -13.20 -13.51
N PRO A 40 13.32 -13.48 -13.88
CA PRO A 40 14.18 -12.53 -14.58
C PRO A 40 13.69 -12.12 -15.97
N GLY A 41 12.77 -12.87 -16.57
CA GLY A 41 12.20 -12.61 -17.90
C GLY A 41 11.04 -11.61 -17.90
N LEU A 42 10.57 -11.16 -16.72
CA LEU A 42 9.45 -10.22 -16.64
C LEU A 42 9.81 -8.85 -17.24
N PRO A 43 8.86 -8.17 -17.91
CA PRO A 43 9.04 -6.83 -18.46
C PRO A 43 8.93 -5.78 -17.35
N LEU A 44 9.94 -5.74 -16.47
CA LEU A 44 9.93 -4.95 -15.24
C LEU A 44 9.79 -3.43 -15.47
N GLU A 45 10.13 -2.93 -16.65
CA GLU A 45 9.91 -1.54 -17.05
C GLU A 45 8.43 -1.15 -17.09
N LEU A 46 7.52 -2.12 -17.23
CA LEU A 46 6.07 -1.92 -17.24
C LEU A 46 5.47 -1.86 -15.82
N THR A 47 6.23 -2.22 -14.78
CA THR A 47 5.74 -2.34 -13.40
C THR A 47 5.01 -1.08 -12.96
N HIS A 48 5.57 0.11 -13.22
CA HIS A 48 4.97 1.37 -12.80
C HIS A 48 3.62 1.62 -13.50
N ASP A 49 3.59 1.51 -14.83
CA ASP A 49 2.41 1.83 -15.63
C ASP A 49 1.25 0.86 -15.32
N VAL A 50 1.56 -0.43 -15.18
CA VAL A 50 0.57 -1.45 -14.80
C VAL A 50 0.07 -1.24 -13.37
N LEU A 51 0.96 -0.90 -12.43
CA LEU A 51 0.57 -0.69 -11.04
C LEU A 51 -0.32 0.55 -10.85
N GLU A 52 -0.03 1.66 -11.54
CA GLU A 52 -0.90 2.85 -11.54
C GLU A 52 -2.25 2.56 -12.23
N ARG A 53 -2.26 1.77 -13.31
CA ARG A 53 -3.51 1.30 -13.94
C ARG A 53 -4.34 0.47 -12.96
N LEU A 54 -3.76 -0.54 -12.32
CA LEU A 54 -4.44 -1.37 -11.31
C LEU A 54 -4.99 -0.53 -10.15
N PHE A 55 -4.28 0.52 -9.75
CA PHE A 55 -4.73 1.46 -8.74
C PHE A 55 -5.93 2.29 -9.22
N ALA A 56 -5.88 2.83 -10.44
CA ALA A 56 -7.00 3.54 -11.05
C ALA A 56 -8.24 2.64 -11.21
N GLU A 57 -8.05 1.36 -11.53
CA GLU A 57 -9.07 0.33 -11.62
C GLU A 57 -9.56 -0.19 -10.26
N ARG A 58 -8.99 0.29 -9.14
CA ARG A 58 -9.29 -0.15 -7.75
C ARG A 58 -9.05 -1.64 -7.50
N ARG A 59 -8.19 -2.28 -8.30
CA ARG A 59 -7.77 -3.68 -8.11
C ARG A 59 -6.64 -3.81 -7.08
N VAL A 60 -5.93 -2.71 -6.84
CA VAL A 60 -5.01 -2.52 -5.72
C VAL A 60 -5.36 -1.23 -4.99
N ALA A 61 -5.02 -1.17 -3.71
CA ALA A 61 -5.08 0.03 -2.89
C ALA A 61 -3.65 0.53 -2.62
N ARG A 62 -3.52 1.82 -2.32
CA ARG A 62 -2.23 2.45 -2.00
C ARG A 62 -2.28 3.19 -0.68
N LEU A 63 -1.57 2.68 0.33
CA LEU A 63 -1.35 3.40 1.58
C LEU A 63 0.00 4.09 1.52
N TRP A 64 -0.01 5.43 1.41
CA TRP A 64 1.19 6.23 1.15
C TRP A 64 1.96 5.78 -0.11
N HIS A 65 3.06 5.05 0.08
CA HIS A 65 3.90 4.50 -0.97
C HIS A 65 3.73 2.98 -1.10
N ARG A 66 2.93 2.33 -0.25
CA ARG A 66 2.78 0.87 -0.24
C ARG A 66 1.55 0.44 -1.03
N TYR A 67 1.71 -0.58 -1.85
CA TYR A 67 0.63 -1.23 -2.58
C TYR A 67 0.12 -2.45 -1.81
N ILE A 68 -1.20 -2.64 -1.84
CA ILE A 68 -1.94 -3.61 -1.03
C ILE A 68 -3.13 -4.13 -1.86
N LEU A 69 -3.57 -5.37 -1.63
CA LEU A 69 -4.85 -5.82 -2.18
C LEU A 69 -6.03 -5.19 -1.40
N PRO A 70 -7.16 -4.86 -2.05
CA PRO A 70 -8.31 -4.24 -1.37
C PRO A 70 -8.81 -5.02 -0.15
N ARG A 71 -8.76 -6.36 -0.19
CA ARG A 71 -9.16 -7.22 0.94
C ARG A 71 -8.26 -7.12 2.18
N ASP A 72 -7.02 -6.67 2.01
CA ASP A 72 -6.01 -6.59 3.08
C ASP A 72 -5.92 -5.18 3.70
N VAL A 73 -6.63 -4.21 3.14
CA VAL A 73 -6.69 -2.81 3.55
C VAL A 73 -6.93 -2.67 5.05
N ASP A 74 -7.99 -3.29 5.58
CA ASP A 74 -8.37 -3.10 6.98
C ASP A 74 -7.33 -3.69 7.94
N ALA A 75 -6.78 -4.85 7.60
CA ALA A 75 -5.75 -5.49 8.40
C ALA A 75 -4.46 -4.65 8.44
N VAL A 76 -4.04 -4.10 7.29
CA VAL A 76 -2.86 -3.23 7.20
C VAL A 76 -3.14 -1.90 7.91
N ARG A 77 -4.34 -1.33 7.77
CA ARG A 77 -4.76 -0.12 8.49
C ARG A 77 -4.69 -0.29 10.00
N ALA A 78 -5.25 -1.38 10.53
CA ALA A 78 -5.23 -1.67 11.96
C ALA A 78 -3.79 -1.79 12.50
N LYS A 79 -2.91 -2.48 11.76
CA LYS A 79 -1.48 -2.58 12.08
C LYS A 79 -0.82 -1.19 12.17
N TRP A 80 -1.11 -0.31 11.22
CA TRP A 80 -0.55 1.04 11.18
C TRP A 80 -1.07 1.94 12.29
N LEU A 81 -2.37 1.92 12.56
CA LEU A 81 -2.97 2.66 13.67
C LEU A 81 -2.38 2.22 15.02
N ALA A 82 -2.18 0.91 15.21
CA ALA A 82 -1.52 0.39 16.42
C ALA A 82 -0.06 0.88 16.57
N MET A 83 0.68 1.04 15.47
CA MET A 83 2.02 1.63 15.49
C MET A 83 1.99 3.11 15.87
N ILE A 84 1.04 3.87 15.30
CA ILE A 84 0.78 5.28 15.63
C ILE A 84 0.48 5.45 17.12
N GLU A 85 -0.44 4.65 17.66
CA GLU A 85 -0.81 4.67 19.08
C GLU A 85 0.37 4.32 19.99
N ARG A 86 1.18 3.32 19.62
CA ARG A 86 2.39 2.97 20.37
C ARG A 86 3.40 4.11 20.38
N GLN A 87 3.58 4.78 19.24
CA GLN A 87 4.48 5.92 19.13
C GLN A 87 3.97 7.10 19.97
N ALA A 88 2.66 7.38 19.95
CA ALA A 88 2.05 8.40 20.80
C ALA A 88 2.29 8.11 22.29
N LYS A 89 2.09 6.87 22.75
CA LYS A 89 2.39 6.46 24.14
C LYS A 89 3.86 6.63 24.50
N ARG A 90 4.78 6.38 23.57
CA ARG A 90 6.21 6.58 23.78
C ARG A 90 6.55 8.06 23.96
N ILE A 91 5.94 8.94 23.15
CA ILE A 91 6.09 10.39 23.25
C ILE A 91 5.53 10.90 24.59
N ASP A 92 4.35 10.42 25.01
CA ASP A 92 3.75 10.80 26.30
C ASP A 92 4.62 10.38 27.50
N ALA A 93 5.44 9.33 27.36
CA ALA A 93 6.31 8.81 28.41
C ALA A 93 7.69 9.50 28.47
N ASP A 94 8.02 10.34 27.48
CA ASP A 94 9.29 11.08 27.42
C ASP A 94 9.14 12.41 28.19
N PRO A 95 10.01 12.74 29.16
CA PRO A 95 9.90 13.94 30.00
C PRO A 95 10.19 15.28 29.27
N PHE A 96 10.20 15.30 27.94
CA PHE A 96 10.30 16.52 27.14
C PHE A 96 9.08 17.44 27.32
N ASP A 97 9.21 18.70 26.87
CA ASP A 97 8.17 19.73 26.93
C ASP A 97 6.81 19.18 26.46
N ALA A 98 5.82 19.24 27.37
CA ALA A 98 4.47 18.73 27.17
C ALA A 98 3.76 19.35 25.94
N ALA A 99 4.16 20.55 25.51
CA ALA A 99 3.67 21.19 24.30
C ALA A 99 4.16 20.46 23.03
N MET A 100 5.46 20.16 22.94
CA MET A 100 6.04 19.43 21.81
C MET A 100 5.51 17.99 21.74
N SER A 101 5.33 17.33 22.88
CA SER A 101 4.76 15.98 22.94
C SER A 101 3.32 15.93 22.43
N ARG A 102 2.53 16.97 22.70
CA ARG A 102 1.16 17.11 22.19
C ARG A 102 1.13 17.33 20.69
N ASP A 103 1.95 18.24 20.15
CA ASP A 103 2.01 18.52 18.71
C ASP A 103 2.48 17.29 17.92
N ALA A 104 3.47 16.55 18.43
CA ALA A 104 3.93 15.30 17.83
C ALA A 104 2.84 14.21 17.85
N ARG A 105 2.07 14.10 18.94
CA ARG A 105 0.92 13.18 19.02
C ARG A 105 -0.18 13.54 18.04
N ASP A 106 -0.57 14.82 17.97
CA ASP A 106 -1.58 15.31 17.04
C ASP A 106 -1.15 15.07 15.59
N LEU A 107 0.13 15.29 15.27
CA LEU A 107 0.68 15.00 13.94
C LEU A 107 0.56 13.52 13.58
N VAL A 108 1.00 12.61 14.46
CA VAL A 108 1.02 11.17 14.19
C VAL A 108 -0.41 10.58 14.15
N THR A 109 -1.33 11.08 14.98
CA THR A 109 -2.74 10.61 15.01
C THR A 109 -3.58 11.15 13.86
N ARG A 110 -3.28 12.35 13.34
CA ARG A 110 -3.90 12.89 12.12
C ARG A 110 -3.34 12.24 10.84
N TRP A 111 -2.19 11.56 10.94
CA TRP A 111 -1.54 10.91 9.82
C TRP A 111 -2.12 9.51 9.55
N ASP A 112 -3.40 9.45 9.16
CA ASP A 112 -3.97 8.17 8.73
C ASP A 112 -3.39 7.71 7.38
N GLY A 113 -2.99 8.63 6.50
CA GLY A 113 -2.49 8.29 5.16
C GLY A 113 -3.55 7.69 4.22
N TRP A 114 -4.79 7.59 4.69
CA TRP A 114 -5.94 6.97 4.02
C TRP A 114 -6.82 8.00 3.31
N ARG A 115 -6.71 9.30 3.64
CA ARG A 115 -7.48 10.38 2.97
C ARG A 115 -6.99 10.75 1.57
N VAL A 116 -6.01 10.05 1.02
CA VAL A 116 -5.57 10.24 -0.37
C VAL A 116 -6.55 9.49 -1.28
N LYS A 117 -7.23 10.20 -2.18
CA LYS A 117 -8.19 9.66 -3.16
C LYS A 117 -7.73 8.29 -3.69
N GLY A 118 -8.59 7.27 -3.60
CA GLY A 118 -8.30 5.90 -4.06
C GLY A 118 -8.06 4.87 -2.95
N CYS A 119 -8.18 5.26 -1.68
CA CYS A 119 -8.16 4.33 -0.54
C CYS A 119 -9.55 4.07 0.06
N ASP A 120 -10.60 4.66 -0.53
CA ASP A 120 -11.97 4.42 -0.08
C ASP A 120 -12.29 2.96 -0.33
N ALA A 121 -12.34 2.18 0.74
CA ALA A 121 -12.94 0.86 0.70
C ALA A 121 -14.30 1.02 0.04
N VAL A 122 -14.45 0.47 -1.17
CA VAL A 122 -15.76 0.32 -1.78
C VAL A 122 -16.51 -0.54 -0.79
N ALA A 123 -17.47 0.05 -0.07
CA ALA A 123 -18.43 -0.72 0.71
C ALA A 123 -19.03 -1.74 -0.28
N LEU A 124 -18.68 -3.02 -0.12
CA LEU A 124 -19.35 -4.07 -0.85
C LEU A 124 -20.83 -3.91 -0.50
N PRO A 125 -21.75 -3.85 -1.49
CA PRO A 125 -23.16 -3.83 -1.19
C PRO A 125 -23.46 -5.04 -0.30
N ALA A 126 -24.12 -4.78 0.84
CA ALA A 126 -24.60 -5.82 1.71
C ALA A 126 -25.37 -6.82 0.85
N THR A 127 -24.85 -8.04 0.76
CA THR A 127 -25.54 -9.11 0.05
C THR A 127 -26.64 -9.57 1.01
N ASP A 128 -27.85 -9.08 0.80
CA ASP A 128 -29.04 -9.60 1.46
C ASP A 128 -29.11 -11.12 1.21
N ARG A 129 -29.14 -11.89 2.30
CA ARG A 129 -29.57 -13.28 2.34
C ARG A 129 -30.49 -13.47 3.54
#